data_AF-A0A542BFB4-F1
#
_entry.id   AF-A0A542BFB4-F1
#
_cell.length_a   1.000
_cell.length_b   1.000
_cell.length_c   1.000
_cell.angle_alpha   90.00
_cell.angle_beta   90.00
_cell.angle_gamma   90.00
#
_symmetry.space_group_name_H-M   'P 1'
#
loop_
_entity.id
_entity.type
_entity.pdbx_description
1 polymer ?
#
loop_
_entity_poly.entity_id
_entity_poly.type
_entity_poly.pdbx_seq_one_letter_code
_entity_poly.pdbx_strand_id
1 'polypeptide(L)' 'MAEPFLKNRKRFTSSLENKLVPLFDELSRTTRIPKSRLLDEAIEDLLKKHGVTAPVEG' A
#
# COMPACT_ATOMS: atom_id res chain seq x y z
N MET A 1 -15.85 -19.61 8.52
CA MET A 1 -15.53 -18.18 8.76
C MET A 1 -15.80 -17.45 7.47
N ALA A 2 -16.70 -16.47 7.44
CA ALA A 2 -16.95 -15.67 6.25
C ALA A 2 -15.70 -14.83 5.97
N GLU A 3 -15.09 -15.02 4.80
CA GLU A 3 -13.99 -14.17 4.36
C GLU A 3 -14.53 -12.74 4.24
N PRO A 4 -13.95 -11.74 4.93
CA PRO A 4 -14.38 -10.37 4.76
C PRO A 4 -14.06 -9.97 3.31
N PHE A 5 -15.11 -9.89 2.49
CA PHE A 5 -15.03 -9.37 1.13
C PHE A 5 -14.55 -7.91 1.21
N LEU A 6 -13.26 -7.68 0.99
CA LEU A 6 -12.71 -6.35 0.84
C LEU A 6 -13.12 -5.84 -0.55
N LYS A 7 -14.25 -5.13 -0.63
CA LYS A 7 -14.83 -4.65 -1.90
C LYS A 7 -13.85 -3.87 -2.78
N ASN A 8 -12.89 -3.16 -2.17
CA ASN A 8 -11.95 -2.28 -2.87
C ASN A 8 -10.47 -2.66 -2.68
N ARG A 9 -10.16 -3.85 -2.13
CA ARG A 9 -8.75 -4.26 -1.90
C ARG A 9 -8.54 -5.70 -2.30
N LYS A 10 -7.51 -5.95 -3.11
CA LYS A 10 -7.04 -7.29 -3.44
C LYS A 10 -5.87 -7.66 -2.54
N ARG A 11 -5.86 -8.87 -1.98
CA ARG A 11 -4.71 -9.36 -1.21
C ARG A 11 -3.50 -9.47 -2.15
N PHE A 12 -2.41 -8.81 -1.78
CA PHE A 12 -1.14 -8.84 -2.50
C PHE A 12 -0.05 -9.37 -1.59
N THR A 13 0.65 -10.41 -2.02
CA THR A 13 1.82 -10.98 -1.33
C THR A 13 3.07 -10.64 -2.12
N SER A 14 3.98 -9.88 -1.53
CA SER A 14 5.26 -9.54 -2.15
C SER A 14 6.39 -9.61 -1.14
N SER A 15 7.60 -9.74 -1.68
CA SER A 15 8.83 -9.68 -0.90
C SER A 15 9.30 -8.23 -0.82
N LEU A 16 9.56 -7.75 0.40
CA LEU A 16 10.16 -6.46 0.67
C LEU A 16 11.59 -6.69 1.17
N GLU A 17 12.50 -5.76 0.87
CA GLU A 17 13.86 -5.83 1.38
C GLU A 17 13.89 -5.80 2.92
N ASN A 18 14.65 -6.72 3.53
CA ASN A 18 14.66 -6.93 4.99
C ASN A 18 14.95 -5.64 5.79
N LYS A 19 15.78 -4.74 5.26
CA LYS A 19 16.12 -3.47 5.93
C LYS A 19 14.96 -2.47 5.98
N LEU A 20 13.99 -2.59 5.08
CA LEU A 20 12.84 -1.69 4.99
C LEU A 20 11.69 -2.11 5.91
N VAL A 21 11.60 -3.39 6.27
CA VAL A 21 10.58 -3.91 7.19
C VAL A 21 10.54 -3.15 8.53
N PRO A 22 11.65 -3.00 9.27
CA PRO A 22 11.60 -2.29 10.56
C PRO A 22 11.24 -0.80 10.39
N LEU A 23 11.71 -0.16 9.31
CA LEU A 23 11.42 1.24 9.03
C LEU A 23 9.94 1.46 8.67
N PHE A 24 9.35 0.55 7.90
CA PHE A 24 7.94 0.59 7.54
C PHE A 24 7.04 0.37 8.75
N ASP A 25 7.46 -0.52 9.65
CA ASP A 25 6.77 -0.78 10.91
C ASP A 25 6.81 0.45 11.83
N GLU A 26 7.97 1.09 11.94
CA GLU A 26 8.13 2.34 12.69
C GLU A 26 7.29 3.47 12.08
N LEU A 27 7.30 3.62 10.75
CA LEU A 27 6.50 4.63 10.04
C LEU A 27 5.01 4.48 10.36
N SER A 28 4.48 3.25 10.31
CA SER A 28 3.09 2.97 10.67
C SER A 28 2.78 3.31 12.13
N ARG A 29 3.71 3.05 13.05
CA ARG A 29 3.56 3.38 14.48
C ARG A 29 3.57 4.88 14.74
N THR A 30 4.51 5.60 14.13
CA THR A 30 4.72 7.03 14.34
C THR A 30 3.60 7.86 13.71
N THR A 31 3.20 7.52 12.48
CA THR A 31 2.12 8.23 11.77
C THR A 31 0.72 7.81 12.23
N ARG A 32 0.61 6.67 12.92
CA ARG A 32 -0.66 5.99 13.26
C ARG A 32 -1.49 5.62 12.02
N ILE A 33 -0.85 5.55 10.85
CA ILE A 33 -1.49 5.12 9.61
C ILE A 33 -1.27 3.60 9.47
N PRO A 34 -2.31 2.81 9.16
CA PRO A 34 -2.14 1.38 8.95
C PRO A 34 -1.22 1.10 7.75
N LYS A 35 -0.35 0.09 7.89
CA LYS A 35 0.59 -0.35 6.85
C LYS A 35 -0.07 -0.51 5.47
N SER A 36 -1.29 -1.05 5.42
CA SER A 36 -2.01 -1.24 4.16
C SER A 36 -2.30 0.07 3.44
N ARG A 37 -2.57 1.17 4.16
CA ARG A 37 -2.81 2.50 3.58
C ARG A 37 -1.51 3.20 3.17
N LEU A 38 -0.44 3.03 3.97
CA LEU A 38 0.89 3.51 3.58
C LEU A 38 1.40 2.80 2.32
N LEU A 39 1.08 1.51 2.16
CA LEU A 39 1.40 0.76 0.95
C LEU A 39 0.63 1.30 -0.25
N ASP A 40 -0.67 1.58 -0.10
CA ASP A 40 -1.47 2.19 -1.16
C ASP A 40 -0.84 3.52 -1.61
N GLU A 41 -0.48 4.40 -0.67
CA GLU A 41 0.18 5.69 -0.93
C GLU A 41 1.52 5.52 -1.66
N ALA A 42 2.38 4.62 -1.18
CA ALA A 42 3.66 4.35 -1.81
C ALA A 42 3.52 3.84 -3.25
N ILE A 43 2.51 3.00 -3.52
CA ILE A 43 2.22 2.50 -4.86
C ILE A 43 1.65 3.62 -5.75
N GLU A 44 0.72 4.45 -5.25
CA GLU A 44 0.22 5.61 -5.99
C GLU A 44 1.33 6.56 -6.40
N ASP A 45 2.23 6.91 -5.48
CA ASP A 45 3.34 7.80 -5.75
C ASP A 45 4.36 7.19 -6.73
N LEU A 46 4.60 5.88 -6.63
CA LEU A 46 5.42 5.16 -7.60
C LEU A 46 4.77 5.19 -8.99
N LEU A 47 3.47 4.92 -9.10
CA LEU A 47 2.73 4.94 -10.36
C LEU A 47 2.75 6.34 -10.99
N LYS A 48 2.50 7.39 -10.21
CA LYS A 48 2.61 8.80 -10.65
C LYS A 48 4.01 9.11 -11.16
N LYS A 49 5.06 8.68 -10.45
CA LYS A 49 6.46 8.87 -10.84
C LYS A 49 6.79 8.22 -12.18
N HIS A 50 6.12 7.11 -12.51
CA HIS A 50 6.28 6.41 -13.78
C HIS A 50 5.27 6.84 -14.87
N GLY A 51 4.45 7.87 -14.61
CA GLY A 51 3.44 8.35 -15.55
C GLY A 51 2.27 7.39 -15.77
N VAL A 52 2.12 6.39 -14.89
CA VAL A 52 1.01 5.43 -14.91
C VAL A 52 -0.11 5.99 -14.04
N THR A 53 -0.80 7.02 -14.52
CA THR A 53 -2.04 7.48 -13.87
C THR A 53 -3.20 6.64 -14.40
N ALA A 54 -4.04 6.10 -13.51
CA ALA A 54 -5.29 5.48 -13.95
C ALA A 54 -6.05 6.49 -14.84
N PRO A 55 -6.65 6.06 -15.96
CA PRO A 55 -7.52 6.94 -16.72
C PRO A 55 -8.58 7.44 -15.74
N VAL A 56 -8.65 8.77 -15.56
CA VAL A 56 -9.79 9.40 -14.90
C VAL A 56 -11.00 9.05 -15.76
N GLU A 57 -11.75 8.03 -15.36
CA GLU A 57 -13.08 7.80 -15.93
C GLU A 57 -13.90 9.03 -15.55
N GLY A 58 -14.18 9.87 -16.55
CA GLY A 58 -15.07 11.03 -16.45
C GLY A 58 -16.53 10.62 -16.39
#